data_AF-A0A016UCT6-F1
#
_entry.id   AF-A0A016UCT6-F1
#
_cell.length_a   1.000
_cell.length_b   1.000
_cell.length_c   1.000
_cell.angle_alpha   90.00
_cell.angle_beta   90.00
_cell.angle_gamma   90.00
#
_symmetry.space_group_name_H-M   'P 1'
#
loop_
_entity.id
_entity.type
_entity.pdbx_description
1 polymer ?
#
loop_
_entity_poly.entity_id
_entity_poly.type
_entity_poly.pdbx_seq_one_letter_code
_entity_poly.pdbx_strand_id
1 'polypeptide(L)'
;MRFSVWDCDLEKKAKAALGPTCRDDEPKAPKGKTGLFCSINITDIEPELTSAVWVWTEQIDKFTVSDDAISDKKVVYKNHDLREYLNLMRHSITKIGCAEVLCPGKDLNKYRAFCLTDKK
;
A
#
# COMPACT_ATOMS: atom_id res chain seq x y z
N MET A 1 -19.26 3.49 3.45
CA MET A 1 -17.91 2.94 3.71
C MET A 1 -18.07 1.60 4.42
N ARG A 2 -17.48 0.51 3.93
CA ARG A 2 -17.50 -0.79 4.61
C ARG A 2 -16.19 -0.99 5.34
N PHE A 3 -16.23 -1.66 6.49
CA PHE A 3 -15.02 -2.03 7.20
C PHE A 3 -14.30 -3.13 6.43
N SER A 4 -13.01 -2.92 6.17
CA SER A 4 -12.12 -3.96 5.67
C SER A 4 -11.70 -4.85 6.83
N VAL A 5 -11.72 -6.16 6.64
CA VAL A 5 -11.21 -7.12 7.62
C VAL A 5 -9.81 -7.57 7.24
N TRP A 6 -9.01 -7.92 8.25
CA TRP A 6 -7.71 -8.54 8.01
C TRP A 6 -7.87 -9.93 7.40
N ASP A 7 -7.08 -10.25 6.39
CA ASP A 7 -7.09 -11.56 5.71
C ASP A 7 -5.68 -12.14 5.65
N CYS A 8 -5.47 -13.23 6.40
CA CYS A 8 -4.17 -13.88 6.53
C CYS A 8 -3.65 -14.48 5.20
N ASP A 9 -4.54 -14.81 4.25
CA ASP A 9 -4.09 -15.30 2.94
C ASP A 9 -3.57 -14.17 2.07
N LEU A 10 -4.16 -12.97 2.16
CA LEU A 10 -3.62 -11.76 1.55
C LEU A 10 -2.28 -11.38 2.17
N GLU A 11 -2.16 -11.45 3.50
CA GLU A 11 -0.90 -11.21 4.22
C GLU A 11 0.22 -12.15 3.73
N LYS A 12 -0.03 -13.46 3.67
CA LYS A 12 0.95 -14.44 3.17
C LYS A 12 1.37 -14.16 1.73
N LYS A 13 0.43 -13.78 0.86
CA LYS A 13 0.72 -13.41 -0.53
C LYS A 13 1.51 -12.12 -0.62
N ALA A 14 1.20 -11.13 0.22
CA ALA A 14 1.95 -9.88 0.28
C ALA A 14 3.39 -10.13 0.73
N LYS A 15 3.58 -10.95 1.78
CA LYS A 15 4.90 -11.36 2.28
C LYS A 15 5.72 -12.09 1.23
N ALA A 16 5.10 -13.03 0.50
CA ALA A 16 5.76 -13.76 -0.57
C ALA A 16 6.17 -12.85 -1.74
N ALA A 17 5.33 -11.86 -2.10
CA ALA A 17 5.62 -10.91 -3.17
C ALA A 17 6.70 -9.89 -2.78
N LEU A 18 6.65 -9.39 -1.54
CA LEU A 18 7.63 -8.44 -1.01
C LEU A 18 9.01 -9.09 -0.86
N GLY A 19 9.04 -10.35 -0.40
CA GLY A 19 10.27 -11.07 -0.12
C GLY A 19 11.02 -10.51 1.10
N PRO A 20 12.20 -11.07 1.42
CA PRO A 20 12.97 -10.70 2.61
C PRO A 20 13.90 -9.50 2.38
N THR A 21 13.90 -8.90 1.18
CA THR A 21 14.85 -7.87 0.77
C THR A 21 14.15 -6.53 0.57
N CYS A 22 14.80 -5.43 0.95
CA CYS A 22 14.26 -4.07 0.73
C CYS A 22 14.56 -3.57 -0.68
N ARG A 23 13.93 -4.22 -1.64
CA ARG A 23 13.93 -3.81 -3.03
C ARG A 23 13.16 -2.50 -3.19
N ASP A 24 13.61 -1.69 -4.13
CA ASP A 24 12.96 -0.41 -4.44
C ASP A 24 11.86 -0.58 -5.49
N ASP A 25 11.85 -1.69 -6.24
CA ASP A 25 10.79 -2.01 -7.18
C ASP A 25 9.49 -2.46 -6.51
N GLU A 26 8.37 -1.95 -7.00
CA GLU A 26 7.05 -2.34 -6.53
C GLU A 26 6.77 -3.83 -6.81
N PRO A 27 6.42 -4.63 -5.79
CA PRO A 27 6.03 -6.00 -5.98
C PRO A 27 4.78 -6.12 -6.87
N LYS A 28 4.77 -7.13 -7.75
CA LYS A 28 3.62 -7.36 -8.63
C LYS A 28 2.45 -7.96 -7.84
N ALA A 29 1.31 -7.26 -7.83
CA ALA A 29 0.08 -7.78 -7.25
C ALA A 29 -0.44 -9.02 -8.02
N PRO A 30 -0.94 -10.06 -7.33
CA PRO A 30 -1.59 -11.20 -7.96
C PRO A 30 -2.82 -10.80 -8.80
N LYS A 31 -3.19 -11.61 -9.78
CA LYS A 31 -4.35 -11.35 -10.65
C LYS A 31 -5.62 -11.15 -9.82
N GLY A 32 -6.34 -10.06 -10.07
CA GLY A 32 -7.59 -9.74 -9.38
C GLY A 32 -7.40 -9.09 -8.00
N LYS A 33 -6.16 -8.69 -7.67
CA LYS A 33 -5.80 -7.96 -6.46
C LYS A 33 -5.12 -6.65 -6.83
N THR A 34 -5.14 -5.70 -5.91
CA THR A 34 -4.47 -4.42 -5.99
C THR A 34 -3.36 -4.40 -4.93
N GLY A 35 -2.18 -3.95 -5.35
CA GLY A 35 -1.03 -3.73 -4.48
C GLY A 35 -0.93 -2.26 -4.08
N LEU A 36 -0.71 -2.05 -2.78
CA LEU A 36 -0.31 -0.77 -2.20
C LEU A 36 1.13 -0.94 -1.73
N PHE A 37 2.06 -0.16 -2.27
CA PHE A 37 3.48 -0.27 -1.95
C PHE A 37 3.96 1.00 -1.29
N CYS A 38 4.74 0.84 -0.22
CA CYS A 38 5.45 1.93 0.44
C CYS A 38 6.94 1.65 0.38
N SER A 39 7.71 2.66 -0.03
CA SER A 39 9.16 2.63 -0.11
C SER A 39 9.74 3.90 0.47
N ILE A 40 10.17 3.84 1.73
CA ILE A 40 10.75 4.98 2.45
C ILE A 40 12.09 4.62 3.10
N ASN A 41 12.97 5.59 3.21
CA ASN A 41 14.24 5.47 3.92
C ASN A 41 14.15 6.31 5.20
N ILE A 42 14.58 5.73 6.32
CA ILE A 42 14.36 6.27 7.68
C ILE A 42 15.67 6.25 8.48
N THR A 43 15.84 7.19 9.41
CA THR A 43 17.08 7.31 10.21
C THR A 43 17.00 6.51 11.51
N ASP A 44 15.94 6.66 12.33
CA ASP A 44 16.00 6.20 13.74
C ASP A 44 14.72 5.58 14.33
N ILE A 45 13.55 5.74 13.68
CA ILE A 45 12.29 5.19 14.20
C ILE A 45 12.07 3.81 13.58
N GLU A 46 11.82 2.79 14.40
CA GLU A 46 11.32 1.50 13.90
C GLU A 46 9.93 1.74 13.29
N PRO A 47 9.81 1.67 11.96
CA PRO A 47 8.59 2.03 11.28
C PRO A 47 7.62 0.87 11.38
N GLU A 48 6.42 1.17 11.87
CA GLU A 48 5.30 0.25 11.84
C GLU A 48 4.53 0.39 10.52
N LEU A 49 3.66 -0.59 10.21
CA LEU A 49 2.70 -0.53 9.11
C LEU A 49 1.91 0.79 9.04
N THR A 50 1.66 1.42 10.18
CA THR A 50 1.04 2.75 10.27
C THR A 50 1.81 3.83 9.51
N SER A 51 3.14 3.72 9.40
CA SER A 51 3.98 4.61 8.59
C SER A 51 3.67 4.50 7.10
N ALA A 52 3.45 3.28 6.60
CA ALA A 52 3.03 3.08 5.21
C ALA A 52 1.62 3.65 4.96
N VAL A 53 0.69 3.38 5.87
CA VAL A 53 -0.68 3.93 5.81
C VAL A 53 -0.64 5.46 5.80
N TRP A 54 0.18 6.07 6.65
CA TRP A 54 0.35 7.52 6.73
C TRP A 54 0.82 8.11 5.40
N VAL A 55 1.88 7.55 4.80
CA VAL A 55 2.41 7.98 3.50
C VAL A 55 1.36 7.90 2.39
N TRP A 56 0.53 6.84 2.38
CA TRP A 56 -0.55 6.73 1.42
C TRP A 56 -1.66 7.73 1.68
N THR A 57 -2.01 7.99 2.95
CA THR A 57 -3.06 8.94 3.29
C THR A 57 -2.69 10.39 3.00
N GLU A 58 -1.44 10.80 3.20
CA GLU A 58 -0.97 12.18 2.94
C GLU A 58 -1.02 12.58 1.45
N GLN A 59 -1.24 11.64 0.53
CA GLN A 59 -1.38 11.98 -0.89
C GLN A 59 -2.59 12.90 -1.14
N ILE A 60 -3.65 12.80 -0.35
CA ILE A 60 -4.82 13.69 -0.48
C ILE A 60 -4.49 15.14 -0.10
N ASP A 61 -3.56 15.35 0.82
CA ASP A 61 -3.17 16.70 1.25
C ASP A 61 -2.38 17.43 0.17
N LYS A 62 -1.79 16.66 -0.76
CA LYS A 62 -0.94 17.17 -1.85
C LYS A 62 -1.71 17.40 -3.13
N PHE A 63 -2.82 16.68 -3.36
CA PHE A 63 -3.50 16.67 -4.66
C PHE A 63 -5.02 16.61 -4.53
N THR A 64 -5.70 17.39 -5.38
CA THR A 64 -7.16 17.35 -5.49
C THR A 64 -7.64 15.99 -6.01
N VAL A 65 -8.54 15.36 -5.26
CA VAL A 65 -9.25 14.15 -5.68
C VAL A 65 -10.48 14.55 -6.49
N SER A 66 -10.66 13.97 -7.67
CA SER A 66 -11.87 14.21 -8.47
C SER A 66 -13.02 13.31 -8.04
N ASP A 67 -14.27 13.79 -8.19
CA ASP A 67 -15.47 13.05 -7.78
C ASP A 67 -15.60 11.68 -8.46
N ASP A 68 -15.05 11.52 -9.65
CA ASP A 68 -15.04 10.30 -10.45
C ASP A 68 -13.81 9.39 -10.21
N ALA A 69 -12.93 9.73 -9.26
CA ALA A 69 -11.68 9.02 -9.03
C ALA A 69 -11.88 7.61 -8.45
N ILE A 70 -12.94 7.41 -7.66
CA ILE A 70 -13.26 6.13 -7.02
C ILE A 70 -14.69 5.73 -7.38
N SER A 71 -14.85 4.53 -7.96
CA SER A 71 -16.15 3.91 -8.22
C SER A 71 -16.16 2.45 -7.78
N ASP A 72 -17.35 1.84 -7.79
CA ASP A 72 -17.52 0.42 -7.45
C ASP A 72 -16.65 -0.48 -8.34
N LYS A 73 -16.53 -0.09 -9.61
CA LYS A 73 -15.91 -0.91 -10.66
C LYS A 73 -14.43 -0.64 -10.85
N LYS A 74 -14.00 0.61 -10.70
CA LYS A 74 -12.63 1.03 -11.02
C LYS A 74 -12.18 2.24 -10.21
N VAL A 75 -10.86 2.38 -10.11
CA VAL A 75 -10.17 3.61 -9.71
C VAL A 75 -9.63 4.29 -10.97
N VAL A 76 -9.74 5.61 -11.05
CA VAL A 76 -9.22 6.42 -12.16
C VAL A 76 -8.12 7.33 -11.63
N TYR A 77 -6.91 7.18 -12.19
CA TYR A 77 -5.77 8.00 -11.84
C TYR A 77 -5.65 9.15 -12.85
N LYS A 78 -6.11 10.35 -12.46
CA LYS A 78 -5.77 11.58 -13.19
C LYS A 78 -4.39 12.09 -12.76
N ASN A 79 -4.04 11.85 -11.50
CA ASN A 79 -2.70 11.98 -10.97
C ASN A 79 -2.22 10.61 -10.45
N HIS A 80 -1.05 10.16 -10.89
CA HIS A 80 -0.45 8.91 -10.45
C HIS A 80 0.00 8.95 -8.99
N ASP A 81 0.25 10.15 -8.44
CA ASP A 81 0.68 10.34 -7.05
C ASP A 81 -0.45 10.12 -6.03
N LEU A 82 -1.69 9.89 -6.49
CA LEU A 82 -2.85 9.55 -5.66
C LEU A 82 -3.15 8.04 -5.67
N ARG A 83 -2.34 7.22 -6.34
CA ARG A 83 -2.67 5.82 -6.63
C ARG A 83 -2.97 5.04 -5.36
N GLU A 84 -2.11 5.15 -4.35
CA GLU A 84 -2.21 4.40 -3.11
C GLU A 84 -3.41 4.87 -2.29
N TYR A 85 -3.60 6.18 -2.16
CA TYR A 85 -4.76 6.76 -1.49
C TYR A 85 -6.08 6.26 -2.10
N LEU A 86 -6.23 6.40 -3.42
CA LEU A 86 -7.48 6.06 -4.11
C LEU A 86 -7.79 4.57 -4.06
N ASN A 87 -6.75 3.73 -4.08
CA ASN A 87 -6.92 2.30 -3.88
C ASN A 87 -7.25 1.97 -2.43
N LEU A 88 -6.63 2.60 -1.45
CA LEU A 88 -6.90 2.38 -0.03
C LEU A 88 -8.34 2.77 0.34
N MET A 89 -8.83 3.90 -0.19
CA MET A 89 -10.14 4.47 0.13
C MET A 89 -11.30 3.88 -0.67
N ARG A 90 -11.05 2.87 -1.51
CA ARG A 90 -12.08 2.27 -2.34
C ARG A 90 -13.11 1.53 -1.47
N HIS A 91 -14.34 2.03 -1.46
CA HIS A 91 -15.43 1.52 -0.62
C HIS A 91 -15.78 0.04 -0.84
N SER A 92 -15.45 -0.50 -2.02
CA SER A 92 -15.73 -1.89 -2.37
C SER A 92 -14.75 -2.89 -1.75
N ILE A 93 -13.63 -2.43 -1.17
CA ILE A 93 -12.68 -3.30 -0.48
C ILE A 93 -13.36 -3.90 0.74
N THR A 94 -13.17 -5.20 0.91
CA THR A 94 -13.66 -5.93 2.09
C THR A 94 -12.55 -6.60 2.86
N LYS A 95 -11.39 -6.83 2.24
CA LYS A 95 -10.27 -7.52 2.86
C LYS A 95 -8.94 -6.87 2.50
N ILE A 96 -8.04 -6.83 3.48
CA ILE A 96 -6.67 -6.38 3.32
C ILE A 96 -5.72 -7.31 4.08
N GLY A 97 -4.52 -7.51 3.54
CA GLY A 97 -3.42 -8.14 4.27
C GLY A 97 -2.09 -7.56 3.81
N CYS A 98 -1.19 -7.35 4.75
CA CYS A 98 0.04 -6.59 4.52
C CYS A 98 1.28 -7.31 5.04
N ALA A 99 2.41 -7.04 4.41
CA ALA A 99 3.71 -7.45 4.92
C ALA A 99 4.66 -6.27 4.88
N GLU A 100 5.63 -6.28 5.79
CA GLU A 100 6.68 -5.28 5.85
C GLU A 100 8.05 -5.92 6.02
N VAL A 101 9.08 -5.19 5.62
CA VAL A 101 10.47 -5.55 5.82
C VAL A 101 11.27 -4.29 6.14
N LEU A 102 12.11 -4.41 7.17
CA LEU A 102 13.08 -3.40 7.57
C LEU A 102 14.48 -3.96 7.25
N CYS A 103 15.24 -3.23 6.45
CA CYS A 103 16.63 -3.57 6.16
C CYS A 103 17.54 -2.48 6.71
N PRO A 104 18.34 -2.81 7.73
CA PRO A 104 19.32 -1.88 8.25
C PRO A 104 20.32 -1.47 7.18
N GLY A 105 20.59 -0.16 7.09
CA GLY A 105 21.60 0.39 6.19
C GLY A 105 22.73 1.04 6.97
N LYS A 106 23.76 1.51 6.25
CA LYS A 106 24.91 2.19 6.86
C LYS A 106 24.55 3.59 7.38
N ASP A 107 23.72 4.31 6.62
CA ASP A 107 23.31 5.69 6.93
C ASP A 107 21.78 5.82 7.11
N LEU A 108 21.00 5.02 6.38
CA LEU A 108 19.53 5.00 6.44
C LEU A 108 19.03 3.56 6.41
N ASN A 109 18.07 3.24 7.28
CA ASN A 109 17.33 1.99 7.20
C ASN A 109 16.30 2.09 6.08
N LYS A 110 16.11 0.99 5.34
CA LYS A 110 15.08 0.88 4.31
C LYS A 110 13.85 0.21 4.88
N TYR A 111 12.70 0.87 4.82
CA TYR A 111 11.41 0.27 5.15
C TYR A 111 10.56 0.09 3.91
N ARG A 112 10.13 -1.14 3.67
CA ARG A 112 9.23 -1.49 2.58
C ARG A 112 8.00 -2.14 3.17
N ALA A 113 6.82 -1.69 2.75
CA ALA A 113 5.56 -2.33 3.07
C ALA A 113 4.79 -2.60 1.79
N PHE A 114 4.13 -3.75 1.75
CA PHE A 114 3.26 -4.12 0.65
C PHE A 114 1.95 -4.67 1.20
N CYS A 115 0.84 -4.05 0.84
CA CYS A 115 -0.50 -4.52 1.16
C CYS A 115 -1.22 -4.99 -0.10
N LEU A 116 -2.02 -6.04 0.05
CA LEU A 116 -2.93 -6.53 -0.97
C LEU A 116 -4.37 -6.34 -0.52
N THR A 117 -5.21 -5.86 -1.43
CA THR A 117 -6.67 -5.78 -1.22
C THR A 117 -7.40 -6.81 -2.09
N ASP A 118 -8.64 -7.16 -1.73
CA ASP A 118 -9.45 -8.11 -2.48
C ASP A 118 -10.04 -7.59 -3.81
N LYS A 119 -9.70 -6.36 -4.19
CA LYS A 119 -10.18 -5.71 -5.41
C LYS A 119 -9.03 -5.45 -6.36
N LYS A 120 -9.39 -5.25 -7.64
CA LYS A 120 -8.50 -4.83 -8.73
C LYS A 120 -8.92 -3.46 -9.21
#